data_AF-A0A7J7LXY2-F1
#
_entry.id   AF-A0A7J7LXY2-F1
#
_cell.length_a   1.000
_cell.length_b   1.000
_cell.length_c   1.000
_cell.angle_alpha   90.00
_cell.angle_beta   90.00
_cell.angle_gamma   90.00
#
_symmetry.space_group_name_H-M   'P 1'
#
loop_
_entity.id
_entity.type
_entity.pdbx_description
1 polymer ?
#
loop_
_entity_poly.entity_id
_entity_poly.type
_entity_poly.pdbx_seq_one_letter_code
_entity_poly.pdbx_strand_id
1 'polypeptide(L)'
;MAEVDSPFYPCINPSSFDLIIIGTGLPESILAAASAAAGKTVLHLDPNSFYGNYFSSLQLNEFTSFLQSQQDNISHRMTENPSSSDHNFICVNLKHNSLFSHIDISNPHSEDLGPSRKFSLDLSGPRLLFCADLMVDVLLKSGATHHIEFKGVDASFVYGGDGDDELMTVPDSRSAIFKSSILTLKEKRQLMSLFKIVQEHLLELDAMSASNEVTRSRTITDDDLESPFIDFLTKKGLPSNIKSIILYAIAMTDYDQETPLLHEDLVMKTKDGIKSFALHHMSLGRLPLQYHL
;
A
#
# COMPACT_ATOMS: atom_id res chain seq x y z
N MET A 1 33.60 8.33 43.46
CA MET A 1 32.86 7.54 42.46
C MET A 1 31.42 7.53 42.93
N ALA A 2 30.56 8.33 42.32
CA ALA A 2 29.13 8.27 42.58
C ALA A 2 28.57 7.11 41.77
N GLU A 3 28.02 6.09 42.45
CA GLU A 3 27.17 5.09 41.81
C GLU A 3 25.97 5.84 41.22
N VAL A 4 25.85 5.79 39.90
CA VAL A 4 24.65 6.26 39.22
C VAL A 4 23.59 5.20 39.49
N ASP A 5 22.68 5.50 40.41
CA ASP A 5 21.48 4.68 40.66
C ASP A 5 20.77 4.45 39.33
N SER A 6 20.79 3.20 38.86
CA SER A 6 20.00 2.78 37.71
C SER A 6 18.52 2.94 38.09
N PRO A 7 17.69 3.62 37.27
CA PRO A 7 16.29 3.81 37.59
C PRO A 7 15.62 2.43 37.76
N PHE A 8 15.11 2.18 38.96
CA PHE A 8 14.46 0.92 39.33
C PHE A 8 13.12 0.84 38.58
N TYR A 9 13.12 0.24 37.38
CA TYR A 9 11.89 0.00 36.66
C TYR A 9 11.10 -1.12 37.36
N PRO A 10 9.81 -0.93 37.67
CA PRO A 10 9.01 -1.98 38.27
C PRO A 10 8.95 -3.18 37.33
N CYS A 11 9.20 -4.38 37.86
CA CYS A 11 9.06 -5.61 37.08
C CYS A 11 7.61 -5.78 36.63
N ILE A 12 7.42 -5.97 35.32
CA ILE A 12 6.12 -6.34 34.76
C ILE A 12 5.78 -7.79 35.18
N ASN A 13 4.51 -8.03 35.51
CA ASN A 13 3.98 -9.36 35.80
C ASN A 13 2.88 -9.67 34.77
N PRO A 14 2.96 -10.78 34.01
CA PRO A 14 4.01 -11.80 34.03
C PRO A 14 5.37 -11.28 33.53
N SER A 15 6.44 -11.92 33.99
CA SER A 15 7.82 -11.62 33.57
C SER A 15 8.32 -12.53 32.44
N SER A 16 7.47 -13.46 31.99
CA SER A 16 7.74 -14.42 30.92
C SER A 16 6.57 -14.46 29.96
N PHE A 17 6.86 -14.39 28.66
CA PHE A 17 5.89 -14.42 27.58
C PHE A 17 6.37 -15.38 26.50
N ASP A 18 5.44 -16.03 25.80
CA ASP A 18 5.76 -16.87 24.63
C ASP A 18 6.27 -16.02 23.46
N LEU A 19 5.81 -14.77 23.35
CA LEU A 19 6.18 -13.85 22.29
C LEU A 19 6.28 -12.41 22.82
N ILE A 20 7.36 -11.71 22.45
CA ILE A 20 7.52 -10.28 22.68
C ILE A 20 7.60 -9.60 21.32
N ILE A 21 6.74 -8.61 21.09
CA ILE A 21 6.69 -7.83 19.86
C ILE A 21 6.95 -6.37 20.20
N ILE A 22 7.84 -5.71 19.43
CA ILE A 22 8.18 -4.30 19.59
C ILE A 22 7.72 -3.57 18.33
N GLY A 23 6.88 -2.55 18.53
CA GLY A 23 6.13 -1.84 17.51
C GLY A 23 4.70 -2.35 17.41
N THR A 24 3.74 -1.44 17.26
CA THR A 24 2.31 -1.71 17.11
C THR A 24 1.81 -1.33 15.72
N GLY A 25 2.68 -1.45 14.72
CA GLY A 25 2.29 -1.37 13.32
C GLY A 25 1.28 -2.46 12.93
N LEU A 26 0.75 -2.34 11.72
CA LEU A 26 -0.27 -3.26 11.22
C LEU A 26 0.23 -4.73 11.16
N PRO A 27 1.44 -5.04 10.61
CA PRO A 27 1.97 -6.40 10.64
C PRO A 27 2.16 -6.95 12.04
N GLU A 28 2.73 -6.14 12.94
CA GLU A 28 3.01 -6.50 14.33
C GLU A 28 1.72 -6.81 15.09
N SER A 29 0.68 -6.00 14.89
CA SER A 29 -0.62 -6.17 15.52
C SER A 29 -1.36 -7.42 15.01
N ILE A 30 -1.27 -7.72 13.71
CA ILE A 30 -1.83 -8.97 13.16
C ILE A 30 -1.11 -10.18 13.75
N LEU A 31 0.21 -10.13 13.85
CA LEU A 31 1.00 -11.22 14.44
C LEU A 31 0.69 -11.39 15.94
N ALA A 32 0.56 -10.29 16.68
CA ALA A 32 0.16 -10.30 18.08
C ALA A 32 -1.19 -10.97 18.27
N ALA A 33 -2.19 -10.52 17.51
CA ALA A 33 -3.57 -11.03 17.57
C ALA A 33 -3.64 -12.52 17.19
N ALA A 34 -2.97 -12.92 16.11
CA ALA A 34 -2.93 -14.32 15.68
C ALA A 34 -2.26 -15.23 16.72
N SER A 35 -1.16 -14.78 17.33
CA SER A 35 -0.46 -15.54 18.37
C SER A 35 -1.29 -15.66 19.65
N ALA A 36 -1.94 -14.58 20.08
CA ALA A 36 -2.85 -14.60 21.21
C ALA A 36 -4.06 -15.52 20.97
N ALA A 37 -4.65 -15.48 19.76
CA ALA A 37 -5.74 -16.38 19.36
C ALA A 37 -5.31 -17.86 19.35
N ALA A 38 -4.03 -18.14 19.09
CA ALA A 38 -3.44 -19.48 19.20
C ALA A 38 -3.10 -19.88 20.66
N GLY A 39 -3.48 -19.09 21.66
CA GLY A 39 -3.29 -19.37 23.08
C GLY A 39 -1.90 -19.02 23.62
N LYS A 40 -1.12 -18.20 22.91
CA LYS A 40 0.19 -17.73 23.37
C LYS A 40 0.07 -16.49 24.23
N THR A 41 0.95 -16.38 25.23
CA THR A 41 1.13 -15.15 26.01
C THR A 41 1.98 -14.16 25.21
N VAL A 42 1.44 -12.97 24.93
CA VAL A 42 2.09 -11.96 24.09
C VAL A 42 2.33 -10.68 24.89
N LEU A 43 3.57 -10.18 24.88
CA LEU A 43 3.90 -8.83 25.33
C LEU A 43 4.09 -7.95 24.10
N HIS A 44 3.20 -6.97 23.92
CA HIS A 44 3.22 -6.07 22.77
C HIS A 44 3.58 -4.66 23.25
N LEU A 45 4.74 -4.18 22.80
CA LEU A 45 5.33 -2.91 23.22
C LEU A 45 5.42 -1.97 22.02
N ASP A 46 5.42 -0.66 22.26
CA ASP A 46 5.75 0.35 21.25
C ASP A 46 6.68 1.40 21.87
N PRO A 47 7.77 1.81 21.18
CA PRO A 47 8.57 2.94 21.63
C PRO A 47 7.86 4.30 21.50
N ASN A 48 6.84 4.39 20.65
CA ASN A 48 6.05 5.61 20.46
C ASN A 48 4.97 5.74 21.54
N SER A 49 4.55 6.98 21.81
CA SER A 49 3.41 7.28 22.69
C SER A 49 2.05 7.04 22.04
N PHE A 50 2.02 6.52 20.81
CA PHE A 50 0.83 6.25 20.01
C PHE A 50 0.95 4.89 19.32
N TYR A 51 -0.20 4.29 18.97
CA TYR A 51 -0.27 3.02 18.26
C TYR A 51 -0.03 3.19 16.75
N GLY A 52 0.36 2.11 16.06
CA GLY A 52 0.34 2.04 14.60
C GLY A 52 1.66 2.33 13.92
N ASN A 53 2.65 2.92 14.61
CA ASN A 53 3.93 3.33 14.01
C ASN A 53 3.65 4.14 12.71
N TYR A 54 4.20 3.75 11.56
CA TYR A 54 3.92 4.39 10.25
C TYR A 54 2.45 4.29 9.79
N PHE A 55 1.65 3.40 10.36
CA PHE A 55 0.21 3.28 10.11
C PHE A 55 -0.65 4.12 11.06
N SER A 56 -0.03 4.94 11.92
CA SER A 56 -0.75 5.82 12.84
C SER A 56 -1.43 6.98 12.14
N SER A 57 -2.57 7.40 12.69
CA SER A 57 -3.23 8.66 12.40
C SER A 57 -3.19 9.53 13.65
N LEU A 58 -2.72 10.77 13.51
CA LEU A 58 -2.57 11.71 14.61
C LEU A 58 -3.56 12.87 14.49
N GLN A 59 -3.92 13.47 15.63
CA GLN A 59 -4.68 14.72 15.61
C GLN A 59 -3.81 15.87 15.07
N LEU A 60 -4.43 16.96 14.63
CA LEU A 60 -3.72 18.07 13.96
C LEU A 60 -2.48 18.59 14.72
N ASN A 61 -2.64 18.85 16.02
CA ASN A 61 -1.53 19.35 16.85
C ASN A 61 -0.43 18.29 17.04
N GLU A 62 -0.82 17.04 17.29
CA GLU A 62 0.11 15.92 17.47
C GLU A 62 0.90 15.65 16.19
N PHE A 63 0.23 15.71 15.04
CA PHE A 63 0.84 15.57 13.72
C PHE A 63 1.87 16.68 13.46
N THR A 64 1.52 17.94 13.78
CA THR A 64 2.42 19.08 13.61
C THR A 64 3.66 18.96 14.51
N SER A 65 3.48 18.62 15.79
CA SER A 65 4.58 18.36 16.71
C SER A 65 5.45 17.19 16.26
N PHE A 66 4.84 16.13 15.72
CA PHE A 66 5.57 15.01 15.14
C PHE A 66 6.46 15.45 13.98
N LEU A 67 5.93 16.18 12.99
CA LEU A 67 6.70 16.67 11.85
C LEU A 67 7.87 17.57 12.27
N GLN A 68 7.65 18.47 13.23
CA GLN A 68 8.70 19.33 13.79
C GLN A 68 9.84 18.50 14.41
N SER A 69 9.49 17.46 15.19
CA SER A 69 10.49 16.56 15.78
C SER A 69 11.29 15.77 14.74
N GLN A 70 10.70 15.45 13.58
CA GLN A 70 11.40 14.76 12.49
C GLN A 70 12.39 15.69 11.79
N GLN A 71 12.06 16.98 11.63
CA GLN A 71 12.95 17.98 11.04
C GLN A 71 14.24 18.17 11.86
N ASP A 72 14.12 18.19 13.20
CA ASP A 72 15.27 18.29 14.12
C ASP A 72 16.16 17.03 14.04
N ASN A 73 15.55 15.84 13.97
CA ASN A 73 16.27 14.57 13.84
C ASN A 73 17.02 14.42 12.52
N ILE A 74 16.45 14.88 11.39
CA ILE A 74 17.13 14.87 10.08
C ILE A 74 18.39 15.74 10.13
N SER A 75 18.29 16.91 10.78
CA SER A 75 19.41 17.85 10.90
C SER A 75 20.57 17.29 11.75
N HIS A 76 20.27 16.57 12.85
CA HIS A 76 21.28 15.96 13.72
C HIS A 76 21.98 14.74 13.09
N ARG A 77 21.27 13.90 12.33
CA ARG A 77 21.83 12.68 11.72
C ARG A 77 22.95 12.93 10.71
N MET A 78 23.08 14.13 10.16
CA MET A 78 24.19 14.46 9.26
C MET A 78 25.53 14.66 9.97
N THR A 79 25.58 14.61 11.32
CA THR A 79 26.77 14.99 12.10
C THR A 79 27.40 13.88 12.96
N GLU A 80 26.81 12.68 13.03
CA GLU A 80 27.31 11.63 13.92
C GLU A 80 28.22 10.61 13.20
N ASN A 81 29.53 10.67 13.50
CA ASN A 81 30.46 9.57 13.28
C ASN A 81 30.40 8.60 14.48
N PRO A 82 30.09 7.31 14.30
CA PRO A 82 29.99 6.38 15.42
C PRO A 82 31.40 6.08 15.96
N SER A 83 31.69 6.57 17.16
CA SER A 83 32.91 6.23 17.91
C SER A 83 32.54 5.51 19.20
N SER A 84 32.07 4.27 19.07
CA SER A 84 31.96 3.35 20.22
C SER A 84 32.63 2.03 19.88
N SER A 85 33.89 1.91 20.29
CA SER A 85 34.68 0.68 20.22
C SER A 85 34.36 -0.18 21.44
N ASP A 86 33.26 -0.93 21.41
CA ASP A 86 33.00 -1.99 22.38
C ASP A 86 33.30 -3.35 21.71
N HIS A 87 34.36 -4.03 22.15
CA HIS A 87 34.95 -5.18 21.44
C HIS A 87 34.11 -6.47 21.51
N ASN A 88 33.03 -6.48 22.28
CA ASN A 88 32.17 -7.66 22.45
C ASN A 88 30.93 -7.67 21.53
N PHE A 89 30.64 -6.57 20.83
CA PHE A 89 29.45 -6.46 19.99
C PHE A 89 29.79 -5.79 18.66
N ILE A 90 29.31 -6.38 17.56
CA ILE A 90 29.32 -5.72 16.25
C ILE A 90 28.09 -4.81 16.22
N CYS A 91 28.30 -3.51 16.39
CA CYS A 91 27.23 -2.54 16.22
C CYS A 91 26.96 -2.35 14.72
N VAL A 92 25.85 -2.91 14.25
CA VAL A 92 25.35 -2.65 12.89
C VAL A 92 24.46 -1.42 12.97
N ASN A 93 24.90 -0.32 12.37
CA ASN A 93 24.11 0.90 12.32
C ASN A 93 22.98 0.68 11.30
N LEU A 94 21.77 0.38 11.80
CA LEU A 94 20.60 0.19 10.94
C LEU A 94 20.24 1.55 10.34
N LYS A 95 20.31 1.65 9.00
CA LYS A 95 19.87 2.84 8.27
C LYS A 95 18.37 2.97 8.44
N HIS A 96 17.94 3.78 9.40
CA HIS A 96 16.53 4.04 9.63
C HIS A 96 16.05 5.00 8.55
N ASN A 97 15.27 4.49 7.59
CA ASN A 97 14.67 5.33 6.56
C ASN A 97 13.74 6.35 7.23
N SER A 98 13.88 7.62 6.85
CA SER A 98 12.93 8.66 7.24
C SER A 98 11.61 8.40 6.52
N LEU A 99 10.49 8.64 7.20
CA LEU A 99 9.17 8.53 6.59
C LEU A 99 8.98 9.59 5.49
N PHE A 100 9.57 10.77 5.70
CA PHE A 100 9.50 11.89 4.77
C PHE A 100 10.88 12.17 4.18
N SER A 101 10.93 12.39 2.87
CA SER A 101 12.15 12.84 2.18
C SER A 101 12.43 14.32 2.41
N HIS A 102 11.38 15.12 2.61
CA HIS A 102 11.44 16.55 2.86
C HIS A 102 10.20 16.98 3.68
N ILE A 103 10.38 17.93 4.59
CA ILE A 103 9.30 18.49 5.41
C ILE A 103 9.40 20.01 5.32
N ASP A 104 8.32 20.65 4.87
CA ASP A 104 8.12 22.10 4.95
C ASP A 104 6.77 22.37 5.61
N ILE A 105 6.80 23.12 6.70
CA ILE A 105 5.60 23.43 7.48
C ILE A 105 5.36 24.93 7.35
N SER A 106 4.39 25.28 6.51
CA SER A 106 3.89 26.65 6.39
C SER A 106 2.46 26.73 6.92
N ASN A 107 2.15 27.79 7.65
CA ASN A 107 0.79 28.12 8.05
C ASN A 107 0.40 29.48 7.42
N PRO A 108 0.04 29.50 6.12
CA PRO A 108 -0.15 30.74 5.37
C PRO A 108 -1.38 31.54 5.82
N HIS A 109 -2.35 30.89 6.44
CA HIS A 109 -3.57 31.52 6.94
C HIS A 109 -3.84 31.06 8.36
N SER A 110 -3.78 31.99 9.33
CA SER A 110 -4.21 31.75 10.71
C SER A 110 -5.74 31.62 10.82
N GLU A 111 -6.37 30.92 9.88
CA GLU A 111 -7.76 30.54 10.01
C GLU A 111 -7.85 29.43 11.06
N ASP A 112 -8.75 29.62 12.01
CA ASP A 112 -9.06 28.60 13.00
C ASP A 112 -9.68 27.40 12.27
N LEU A 113 -8.86 26.39 11.95
CA LEU A 113 -9.29 25.09 11.42
C LEU A 113 -10.23 24.35 12.41
N GLY A 114 -10.42 24.91 13.60
CA GLY A 114 -11.21 24.37 14.67
C GLY A 114 -10.41 23.42 15.54
N PRO A 115 -11.09 22.66 16.41
CA PRO A 115 -10.41 21.83 17.38
C PRO A 115 -9.62 20.68 16.74
N SER A 116 -8.36 20.50 17.17
CA SER A 116 -7.44 19.43 16.72
C SER A 116 -8.08 18.03 16.66
N ARG A 117 -8.94 17.69 17.63
CA ARG A 117 -9.64 16.40 17.72
C ARG A 117 -10.61 16.08 16.56
N LYS A 118 -10.92 17.06 15.71
CA LYS A 118 -11.74 16.86 14.50
C LYS A 118 -10.95 16.25 13.34
N PHE A 119 -9.62 16.23 13.46
CA PHE A 119 -8.71 15.75 12.44
C PHE A 119 -8.10 14.42 12.85
N SER A 120 -7.91 13.56 11.87
CA SER A 120 -7.17 12.30 11.97
C SER A 120 -6.29 12.24 10.72
N LEU A 121 -5.00 12.52 10.88
CA LEU A 121 -4.04 12.69 9.78
C LEU A 121 -3.08 11.50 9.75
N ASP A 122 -3.10 10.74 8.66
CA ASP A 122 -2.27 9.55 8.49
C ASP A 122 -0.80 9.93 8.29
N LEU A 123 0.09 9.35 9.09
CA LEU A 123 1.53 9.66 9.03
C LEU A 123 2.16 9.32 7.68
N SER A 124 1.85 8.14 7.12
CA SER A 124 2.39 7.71 5.83
C SER A 124 1.55 8.15 4.62
N GLY A 125 0.57 9.04 4.83
CA GLY A 125 -0.41 9.38 3.82
C GLY A 125 -1.55 8.35 3.69
N PRO A 126 -2.53 8.65 2.81
CA PRO A 126 -3.75 7.87 2.70
C PRO A 126 -3.46 6.46 2.19
N ARG A 127 -4.15 5.47 2.76
CA ARG A 127 -4.07 4.07 2.35
C ARG A 127 -5.45 3.60 1.92
N LEU A 128 -5.48 2.82 0.84
CA LEU A 128 -6.70 2.22 0.31
C LEU A 128 -6.65 0.71 0.49
N LEU A 129 -7.82 0.11 0.69
CA LEU A 129 -7.99 -1.33 0.77
C LEU A 129 -8.85 -1.79 -0.40
N PHE A 130 -8.32 -2.70 -1.23
CA PHE A 130 -9.10 -3.32 -2.29
C PHE A 130 -10.19 -4.20 -1.68
N CYS A 131 -11.42 -4.09 -2.20
CA CYS A 131 -12.56 -4.86 -1.70
C CYS A 131 -12.44 -6.38 -1.95
N ALA A 132 -11.55 -6.78 -2.85
CA ALA A 132 -11.21 -8.17 -3.11
C ALA A 132 -9.86 -8.60 -2.51
N ASP A 133 -9.26 -7.78 -1.66
CA ASP A 133 -7.99 -8.11 -1.01
C ASP A 133 -8.15 -9.21 0.04
N LEU A 134 -7.12 -10.05 0.20
CA LEU A 134 -7.04 -11.06 1.25
C LEU A 134 -7.15 -10.47 2.65
N MET A 135 -6.71 -9.23 2.84
CA MET A 135 -6.86 -8.51 4.11
C MET A 135 -8.32 -8.35 4.53
N VAL A 136 -9.26 -8.21 3.58
CA VAL A 136 -10.70 -8.17 3.91
C VAL A 136 -11.14 -9.48 4.56
N ASP A 137 -10.67 -10.62 4.06
CA ASP A 137 -10.94 -11.93 4.65
C ASP A 137 -10.32 -12.07 6.05
N VAL A 138 -9.12 -11.53 6.25
CA VAL A 138 -8.44 -11.52 7.57
C VAL A 138 -9.25 -10.70 8.58
N LEU A 139 -9.73 -9.51 8.19
CA LEU A 139 -10.57 -8.67 9.05
C LEU A 139 -11.89 -9.38 9.44
N LEU A 140 -12.54 -10.03 8.48
CA LEU A 140 -13.78 -10.79 8.72
C LEU A 140 -13.54 -11.97 9.65
N LYS A 141 -12.52 -12.79 9.39
CA LYS A 141 -12.23 -14.01 10.17
C LYS A 141 -11.73 -13.70 11.58
N SER A 142 -11.02 -12.59 11.76
CA SER A 142 -10.53 -12.15 13.08
C SER A 142 -11.59 -11.43 13.92
N GLY A 143 -12.72 -11.03 13.33
CA GLY A 143 -13.74 -10.20 13.99
C GLY A 143 -13.34 -8.72 14.14
N ALA A 144 -12.20 -8.30 13.55
CA ALA A 144 -11.74 -6.91 13.61
C ALA A 144 -12.71 -5.92 12.95
N THR A 145 -13.62 -6.41 12.09
CA THR A 145 -14.69 -5.61 11.48
C THR A 145 -15.65 -4.96 12.48
N HIS A 146 -15.68 -5.42 13.74
CA HIS A 146 -16.46 -4.76 14.80
C HIS A 146 -15.83 -3.45 15.30
N HIS A 147 -14.61 -3.12 14.88
CA HIS A 147 -13.84 -1.98 15.36
C HIS A 147 -13.50 -0.95 14.28
N ILE A 148 -13.88 -1.21 13.03
CA ILE A 148 -13.57 -0.35 11.89
C ILE A 148 -14.74 -0.26 10.94
N GLU A 149 -14.94 0.93 10.39
CA GLU A 149 -15.91 1.20 9.34
C GLU A 149 -15.19 1.65 8.07
N PHE A 150 -15.78 1.36 6.92
CA PHE A 150 -15.20 1.68 5.62
C PHE A 150 -16.13 2.61 4.84
N LYS A 151 -15.52 3.56 4.14
CA LYS A 151 -16.18 4.35 3.10
C LYS A 151 -15.58 3.98 1.74
N GLY A 152 -16.45 3.76 0.75
CA GLY A 152 -16.02 3.54 -0.63
C GLY A 152 -15.33 4.77 -1.21
N VAL A 153 -14.38 4.55 -2.12
CA VAL A 153 -13.79 5.62 -2.93
C VAL A 153 -14.74 5.95 -4.07
N ASP A 154 -15.10 7.23 -4.22
CA ASP A 154 -16.11 7.67 -5.18
C ASP A 154 -15.59 7.69 -6.63
N ALA A 155 -14.31 8.04 -6.82
CA ALA A 155 -13.70 8.14 -8.14
C ALA A 155 -12.17 7.97 -8.07
N SER A 156 -11.59 7.48 -9.17
CA SER A 156 -10.15 7.47 -9.42
C SER A 156 -9.85 8.30 -10.67
N PHE A 157 -8.72 8.99 -10.64
CA PHE A 157 -8.29 9.89 -11.70
C PHE A 157 -6.85 9.58 -12.08
N VAL A 158 -6.55 9.74 -13.37
CA VAL A 158 -5.18 9.74 -13.86
C VAL A 158 -4.88 11.11 -14.44
N TYR A 159 -3.70 11.63 -14.15
CA TYR A 159 -3.20 12.86 -14.73
C TYR A 159 -2.46 12.52 -16.02
N GLY A 160 -2.84 13.16 -17.12
CA GLY A 160 -2.13 13.05 -18.39
C GLY A 160 -2.98 12.51 -19.54
N GLY A 161 -2.83 13.18 -20.68
CA GLY A 161 -3.34 12.84 -22.00
C GLY A 161 -2.46 13.48 -23.08
N ASP A 162 -2.71 13.20 -24.36
CA ASP A 162 -1.97 13.81 -25.48
C ASP A 162 -2.22 15.34 -25.52
N GLY A 163 -1.42 16.11 -24.77
CA GLY A 163 -1.30 17.57 -24.89
C GLY A 163 -2.07 18.43 -23.89
N ASP A 164 -2.96 17.86 -23.07
CA ASP A 164 -3.74 18.62 -22.07
C ASP A 164 -3.36 18.20 -20.64
N ASP A 165 -2.92 19.18 -19.84
CA ASP A 165 -2.63 19.10 -18.39
C ASP A 165 -3.94 18.90 -17.58
N GLU A 166 -4.70 17.86 -17.91
CA GLU A 166 -6.02 17.58 -17.32
C GLU A 166 -6.09 16.24 -16.58
N LEU A 167 -6.93 16.22 -15.54
CA LEU A 167 -7.32 15.00 -14.83
C LEU A 167 -8.42 14.28 -15.60
N MET A 168 -8.18 13.02 -15.93
CA MET A 168 -9.17 12.15 -16.57
C MET A 168 -9.70 11.10 -15.61
N THR A 169 -11.02 10.90 -15.62
CA THR A 169 -11.68 9.86 -14.83
C THR A 169 -11.28 8.47 -15.32
N VAL A 170 -10.89 7.60 -14.39
CA VAL A 170 -10.57 6.21 -14.68
C VAL A 170 -11.88 5.41 -14.73
N PRO A 171 -12.21 4.74 -15.85
CA PRO A 171 -13.43 3.96 -15.94
C PRO A 171 -13.47 2.81 -14.93
N ASP A 172 -14.51 2.81 -14.09
CA ASP A 172 -14.70 1.89 -12.95
C ASP A 172 -15.59 0.68 -13.26
N SER A 173 -16.00 0.53 -14.51
CA SER A 173 -16.97 -0.49 -14.92
C SER A 173 -16.96 -0.69 -16.43
N ARG A 174 -17.43 -1.86 -16.89
CA ARG A 174 -17.69 -2.09 -18.32
C ARG A 174 -18.61 -0.99 -18.87
N SER A 175 -19.65 -0.61 -18.13
CA SER A 175 -20.55 0.49 -18.51
C SER A 175 -19.86 1.84 -18.63
N ALA A 176 -18.95 2.19 -17.72
CA ALA A 176 -18.18 3.43 -17.80
C ALA A 176 -17.24 3.42 -19.01
N ILE A 177 -16.58 2.30 -19.29
CA ILE A 177 -15.77 2.11 -20.50
C ILE A 177 -16.63 2.33 -21.75
N PHE A 178 -17.83 1.73 -21.80
CA PHE A 178 -18.73 1.90 -22.94
C PHE A 178 -19.25 3.33 -23.11
N LYS A 179 -19.54 4.04 -22.01
CA LYS A 179 -20.04 5.43 -22.02
C LYS A 179 -18.94 6.47 -22.24
N SER A 180 -17.68 6.13 -21.99
CA SER A 180 -16.56 7.06 -22.11
C SER A 180 -16.46 7.64 -23.53
N SER A 181 -16.46 8.98 -23.63
CA SER A 181 -16.15 9.72 -24.86
C SER A 181 -14.65 9.81 -25.14
N ILE A 182 -13.82 9.51 -24.13
CA ILE A 182 -12.35 9.55 -24.20
C ILE A 182 -11.81 8.40 -25.06
N LEU A 183 -12.55 7.28 -25.14
CA LEU A 183 -12.14 6.09 -25.86
C LEU A 183 -12.89 5.92 -27.18
N THR A 184 -12.16 5.69 -28.25
CA THR A 184 -12.70 5.26 -29.55
C THR A 184 -13.27 3.83 -29.46
N LEU A 185 -14.14 3.47 -30.41
CA LEU A 185 -14.69 2.11 -30.49
C LEU A 185 -13.61 1.03 -30.63
N LYS A 186 -12.50 1.34 -31.30
CA LYS A 186 -11.37 0.42 -31.44
C LYS A 186 -10.71 0.16 -30.09
N GLU A 187 -10.44 1.22 -29.32
CA GLU A 187 -9.78 1.12 -28.02
C GLU A 187 -10.68 0.40 -27.00
N LYS A 188 -11.98 0.66 -27.01
CA LYS A 188 -12.96 -0.09 -26.19
C LYS A 188 -12.92 -1.59 -26.48
N ARG A 189 -12.85 -1.98 -27.76
CA ARG A 189 -12.74 -3.39 -28.17
C ARG A 189 -11.43 -4.02 -27.71
N GLN A 190 -10.31 -3.30 -27.83
CA GLN A 190 -9.00 -3.77 -27.39
C GLN A 190 -8.95 -3.96 -25.87
N LEU A 191 -9.49 -3.02 -25.11
CA LEU A 191 -9.58 -3.12 -23.65
C LEU A 191 -10.47 -4.30 -23.23
N MET A 192 -11.63 -4.48 -23.85
CA MET A 192 -12.49 -5.64 -23.60
C MET A 192 -11.81 -6.97 -23.97
N SER A 193 -11.00 -6.98 -25.03
CA SER A 193 -10.19 -8.15 -25.39
C SER A 193 -9.14 -8.45 -24.31
N LEU A 194 -8.50 -7.44 -23.74
CA LEU A 194 -7.57 -7.61 -22.62
C LEU A 194 -8.28 -8.20 -21.40
N PHE A 195 -9.43 -7.64 -21.01
CA PHE A 195 -10.24 -8.17 -19.90
C PHE A 195 -10.55 -9.66 -20.07
N LYS A 196 -10.94 -10.05 -21.29
CA LYS A 196 -11.24 -11.44 -21.61
C LYS A 196 -10.01 -12.33 -21.47
N ILE A 197 -8.87 -11.93 -22.03
CA ILE A 197 -7.59 -12.66 -21.95
C ILE A 197 -7.17 -12.85 -20.49
N VAL A 198 -7.26 -11.81 -19.66
CA VAL A 198 -6.94 -11.90 -18.24
C VAL A 198 -7.90 -12.85 -17.51
N GLN A 199 -9.21 -12.74 -17.76
CA GLN A 199 -10.20 -13.60 -17.13
C GLN A 199 -10.04 -15.07 -17.50
N GLU A 200 -9.76 -15.38 -18.78
CA GLU A 200 -9.48 -16.74 -19.24
C GLU A 200 -8.22 -17.30 -18.58
N HIS A 201 -7.15 -16.51 -18.47
CA HIS A 201 -5.93 -16.92 -17.79
C HIS A 201 -6.15 -17.24 -16.31
N LEU A 202 -6.94 -16.45 -15.58
CA LEU A 202 -7.25 -16.72 -14.18
C LEU A 202 -8.05 -18.01 -13.98
N LEU A 203 -9.02 -18.28 -14.86
CA LEU A 203 -9.80 -19.52 -14.83
C LEU A 203 -8.92 -20.74 -15.13
N GLU A 204 -7.94 -20.61 -16.04
CA GLU A 204 -6.94 -21.66 -16.29
C GLU A 204 -6.10 -21.95 -15.04
N LEU A 205 -5.64 -20.92 -14.32
CA LEU A 205 -4.87 -21.07 -13.08
C LEU A 205 -5.68 -21.77 -11.98
N ASP A 206 -6.94 -21.39 -11.78
CA ASP A 206 -7.83 -22.02 -10.81
C ASP A 206 -8.07 -23.50 -11.16
N ALA A 207 -8.33 -23.80 -12.44
CA ALA A 207 -8.55 -25.17 -12.90
C ALA A 207 -7.29 -26.05 -12.72
N MET A 208 -6.10 -25.52 -12.98
CA MET A 208 -4.83 -26.23 -12.76
C MET A 208 -4.53 -26.48 -11.28
N SER A 209 -4.97 -25.59 -10.39
CA SER A 209 -4.84 -25.81 -8.94
C SER A 209 -5.79 -26.89 -8.41
N ALA A 210 -6.93 -27.13 -9.08
CA ALA A 210 -7.93 -28.12 -8.72
C ALA A 210 -7.73 -29.49 -9.40
N SER A 211 -7.13 -29.51 -10.59
CA SER A 211 -6.87 -30.70 -11.37
C SER A 211 -5.40 -30.68 -11.81
N ASN A 212 -4.60 -31.66 -11.37
CA ASN A 212 -3.17 -31.80 -11.71
C ASN A 212 -2.91 -32.05 -13.23
N GLU A 213 -3.80 -31.61 -14.13
CA GLU A 213 -3.67 -31.73 -15.57
C GLU A 213 -3.12 -30.45 -16.19
N VAL A 214 -2.01 -30.61 -16.92
CA VAL A 214 -1.36 -29.52 -17.68
C VAL A 214 -2.06 -29.38 -19.03
N THR A 215 -2.99 -28.43 -19.13
CA THR A 215 -3.59 -28.07 -20.43
C THR A 215 -2.56 -27.27 -21.25
N ARG A 216 -2.23 -27.75 -22.46
CA ARG A 216 -1.10 -27.26 -23.29
C ARG A 216 -1.33 -25.92 -24.02
N SER A 217 -2.50 -25.30 -23.92
CA SER A 217 -2.79 -24.02 -24.59
C SER A 217 -3.05 -22.95 -23.55
N ARG A 218 -1.99 -22.39 -22.97
CA ARG A 218 -2.12 -21.22 -22.08
C ARG A 218 -2.55 -20.01 -22.90
N THR A 219 -3.54 -19.27 -22.40
CA THR A 219 -3.98 -18.01 -23.02
C THR A 219 -2.87 -16.95 -23.03
N ILE A 220 -1.94 -17.02 -22.08
CA ILE A 220 -0.75 -16.17 -21.96
C ILE A 220 0.47 -17.08 -21.79
N THR A 221 1.52 -16.84 -22.57
CA THR A 221 2.70 -17.73 -22.60
C THR A 221 3.63 -17.52 -21.39
N ASP A 222 4.42 -18.55 -21.07
CA ASP A 222 5.67 -18.52 -20.27
C ASP A 222 6.42 -17.21 -20.36
N ASP A 223 6.88 -16.96 -21.58
CA ASP A 223 7.74 -15.85 -21.91
C ASP A 223 7.00 -14.51 -21.73
N ASP A 224 5.73 -14.45 -22.11
CA ASP A 224 4.92 -13.25 -21.90
C ASP A 224 4.74 -12.95 -20.40
N LEU A 225 4.53 -13.95 -19.54
CA LEU A 225 4.32 -13.76 -18.10
C LEU A 225 5.55 -13.16 -17.39
N GLU A 226 6.75 -13.53 -17.81
CA GLU A 226 8.01 -12.99 -17.28
C GLU A 226 8.47 -11.70 -17.98
N SER A 227 7.91 -11.38 -19.14
CA SER A 227 8.21 -10.12 -19.84
C SER A 227 7.65 -8.88 -19.12
N PRO A 228 8.22 -7.68 -19.37
CA PRO A 228 7.67 -6.43 -18.89
C PRO A 228 6.18 -6.26 -19.24
N PHE A 229 5.39 -5.80 -18.28
CA PHE A 229 3.95 -5.66 -18.48
C PHE A 229 3.62 -4.67 -19.60
N ILE A 230 4.41 -3.59 -19.72
CA ILE A 230 4.30 -2.62 -20.82
C ILE A 230 4.46 -3.27 -22.20
N ASP A 231 5.36 -4.24 -22.34
CA ASP A 231 5.62 -4.95 -23.61
C ASP A 231 4.45 -5.85 -23.96
N PHE A 232 3.90 -6.56 -22.97
CA PHE A 232 2.69 -7.34 -23.15
C PHE A 232 1.51 -6.46 -23.58
N LEU A 233 1.28 -5.32 -22.93
CA LEU A 233 0.21 -4.38 -23.30
C LEU A 233 0.42 -3.83 -24.73
N THR A 234 1.66 -3.53 -25.10
CA THR A 234 2.04 -3.08 -26.44
C THR A 234 1.83 -4.19 -27.48
N LYS A 235 2.17 -5.44 -27.16
CA LYS A 235 1.90 -6.64 -27.99
C LYS A 235 0.40 -6.85 -28.21
N LYS A 236 -0.45 -6.50 -27.24
CA LYS A 236 -1.92 -6.50 -27.40
C LYS A 236 -2.46 -5.29 -28.19
N GLY A 237 -1.58 -4.40 -28.62
CA GLY A 237 -1.89 -3.26 -29.48
C GLY A 237 -2.62 -2.13 -28.77
N LEU A 238 -2.48 -2.03 -27.44
CA LEU A 238 -3.14 -0.99 -26.65
C LEU A 238 -2.45 0.37 -26.89
N PRO A 239 -3.23 1.45 -27.10
CA PRO A 239 -2.69 2.80 -27.28
C PRO A 239 -2.06 3.33 -25.99
N SER A 240 -1.23 4.38 -26.11
CA SER A 240 -0.47 4.94 -24.98
C SER A 240 -1.36 5.36 -23.80
N ASN A 241 -2.41 6.13 -24.06
CA ASN A 241 -3.40 6.55 -23.06
C ASN A 241 -3.99 5.38 -22.23
N ILE A 242 -4.34 4.27 -22.88
CA ILE A 242 -4.86 3.08 -22.19
C ILE A 242 -3.78 2.36 -21.39
N LYS A 243 -2.56 2.27 -21.94
CA LYS A 243 -1.43 1.69 -21.19
C LYS A 243 -1.16 2.50 -19.91
N SER A 244 -1.17 3.83 -19.99
CA SER A 244 -1.00 4.70 -18.83
C SER A 244 -2.10 4.48 -17.77
N ILE A 245 -3.37 4.38 -18.18
CA ILE A 245 -4.46 4.05 -17.25
C ILE A 245 -4.19 2.69 -16.58
N ILE A 246 -3.85 1.67 -17.37
CA ILE A 246 -3.65 0.31 -16.85
C ILE A 246 -2.46 0.26 -15.89
N LEU A 247 -1.34 0.90 -16.22
CA LEU A 247 -0.13 0.86 -15.41
C LEU A 247 -0.28 1.68 -14.13
N TYR A 248 -0.69 2.94 -14.27
CA TYR A 248 -0.61 3.91 -13.17
C TYR A 248 -1.88 4.01 -12.34
N ALA A 249 -3.06 3.75 -12.91
CA ALA A 249 -4.34 3.86 -12.19
C ALA A 249 -4.97 2.52 -11.81
N ILE A 250 -4.64 1.44 -12.51
CA ILE A 250 -5.17 0.09 -12.22
C ILE A 250 -4.11 -0.76 -11.53
N ALA A 251 -2.92 -0.89 -12.12
CA ALA A 251 -1.82 -1.66 -11.56
C ALA A 251 -1.03 -0.89 -10.50
N MET A 252 -1.24 0.42 -10.40
CA MET A 252 -0.68 1.33 -9.38
C MET A 252 0.86 1.29 -9.34
N THR A 253 1.51 1.24 -10.49
CA THR A 253 2.98 1.36 -10.56
C THR A 253 3.42 2.76 -10.14
N ASP A 254 4.44 2.84 -9.30
CA ASP A 254 4.99 4.07 -8.73
C ASP A 254 6.27 4.57 -9.42
N TYR A 255 6.69 3.89 -10.50
CA TYR A 255 7.85 4.23 -11.33
C TYR A 255 7.50 4.19 -12.80
N ASP A 256 8.24 4.97 -13.60
CA ASP A 256 8.12 4.98 -15.06
C ASP A 256 8.43 3.58 -15.64
N GLN A 257 7.42 2.98 -16.25
CA GLN A 257 7.48 1.67 -16.87
C GLN A 257 7.85 1.74 -18.36
N GLU A 258 7.79 2.92 -18.98
CA GLU A 258 8.05 3.08 -20.43
C GLU A 258 9.51 3.35 -20.72
N THR A 259 10.20 4.10 -19.85
CA THR A 259 11.64 4.33 -19.94
C THR A 259 12.36 4.01 -18.63
N PRO A 260 12.64 2.72 -18.35
CA PRO A 260 13.33 2.30 -17.13
C PRO A 260 14.83 2.63 -17.20
N LEU A 261 15.18 3.91 -17.23
CA LEU A 261 16.54 4.39 -17.48
C LEU A 261 17.53 4.05 -16.34
N LEU A 262 17.05 3.64 -15.16
CA LEU A 262 17.86 3.50 -13.95
C LEU A 262 17.54 2.27 -13.08
N HIS A 263 16.42 1.57 -13.28
CA HIS A 263 15.93 0.53 -12.37
C HIS A 263 15.18 -0.61 -13.08
N GLU A 264 15.92 -1.49 -13.77
CA GLU A 264 15.33 -2.69 -14.42
C GLU A 264 14.58 -3.59 -13.41
N ASP A 265 15.06 -3.66 -12.15
CA ASP A 265 14.45 -4.47 -11.09
C ASP A 265 13.06 -3.96 -10.66
N LEU A 266 12.72 -2.70 -10.98
CA LEU A 266 11.42 -2.08 -10.66
C LEU A 266 10.42 -2.18 -11.82
N VAL A 267 10.82 -2.78 -12.94
CA VAL A 267 9.92 -3.02 -14.07
C VAL A 267 8.94 -4.11 -13.70
N MET A 268 7.66 -3.76 -13.71
CA MET A 268 6.58 -4.68 -13.39
C MET A 268 6.52 -5.80 -14.43
N LYS A 269 6.59 -7.05 -13.97
CA LYS A 269 6.38 -8.22 -14.81
C LYS A 269 4.91 -8.38 -15.17
N THR A 270 4.64 -8.95 -16.33
CA THR A 270 3.28 -9.19 -16.83
C THR A 270 2.43 -10.00 -15.86
N LYS A 271 2.98 -11.05 -15.23
CA LYS A 271 2.25 -11.84 -14.21
C LYS A 271 1.76 -11.00 -13.03
N ASP A 272 2.54 -10.00 -12.61
CA ASP A 272 2.19 -9.16 -11.47
C ASP A 272 1.21 -8.07 -11.89
N GLY A 273 1.38 -7.49 -13.09
CA GLY A 273 0.41 -6.60 -13.70
C GLY A 273 -0.97 -7.24 -13.91
N ILE A 274 -1.01 -8.51 -14.34
CA ILE A 274 -2.25 -9.29 -14.47
C ILE A 274 -2.93 -9.48 -13.10
N LYS A 275 -2.16 -9.81 -12.05
CA LYS A 275 -2.70 -9.95 -10.69
C LYS A 275 -3.28 -8.64 -10.17
N SER A 276 -2.57 -7.52 -10.32
CA SER A 276 -3.08 -6.21 -9.91
C SER A 276 -4.33 -5.81 -10.68
N PHE A 277 -4.34 -6.03 -12.00
CA PHE A 277 -5.50 -5.80 -12.85
C PHE A 277 -6.72 -6.65 -12.42
N ALA A 278 -6.48 -7.93 -12.13
CA ALA A 278 -7.50 -8.84 -11.63
C ALA A 278 -8.07 -8.39 -10.28
N LEU A 279 -7.19 -8.06 -9.32
CA LEU A 279 -7.55 -7.58 -7.99
C LEU A 279 -8.41 -6.31 -8.06
N HIS A 280 -7.98 -5.34 -8.88
CA HIS A 280 -8.73 -4.12 -9.13
C HIS A 280 -10.11 -4.44 -9.69
N HIS A 281 -10.19 -5.22 -10.78
CA HIS A 281 -11.46 -5.57 -11.41
C HIS A 281 -12.40 -6.34 -10.48
N MET A 282 -11.87 -7.29 -9.70
CA MET A 282 -12.66 -8.04 -8.72
C MET A 282 -13.18 -7.18 -7.57
N SER A 283 -12.53 -6.05 -7.29
CA SER A 283 -12.93 -5.11 -6.24
C SER A 283 -14.07 -4.19 -6.67
N LEU A 284 -14.23 -3.93 -7.97
CA LEU A 284 -15.26 -3.04 -8.50
C LEU A 284 -16.66 -3.58 -8.21
N GLY A 285 -17.54 -2.72 -7.68
CA GLY A 285 -18.95 -3.05 -7.42
C GLY A 285 -19.20 -3.98 -6.23
N ARG A 286 -18.19 -4.29 -5.40
CA ARG A 286 -18.38 -5.13 -4.19
C ARG A 286 -19.02 -4.41 -3.03
N LEU A 287 -18.78 -3.10 -2.89
CA LEU A 287 -19.47 -2.29 -1.90
C LEU A 287 -20.79 -1.78 -2.51
N PRO A 288 -21.94 -2.02 -1.87
CA PRO A 288 -23.19 -1.40 -2.31
C PRO A 288 -23.01 0.11 -2.24
N LEU A 289 -23.37 0.81 -3.31
CA LEU A 289 -23.49 2.27 -3.29
C LEU A 289 -24.43 2.61 -2.12
N GLN A 290 -23.89 3.20 -1.06
CA GLN A 290 -24.73 3.80 -0.03
C GLN A 290 -25.45 4.96 -0.72
N TYR A 291 -26.70 4.72 -1.11
CA TYR A 291 -27.58 5.78 -1.57
C TYR A 291 -27.53 6.90 -0.52
N HIS A 292 -27.03 8.07 -0.92
CA HIS A 292 -27.19 9.29 -0.14
C HIS A 292 -28.70 9.51 0.05
N LEU A 293 -29.14 9.52 1.31
CA LEU A 293 -30.45 10.01 1.74
C LEU A 293 -30.53 11.52 1.52
#